data_AF-A0A7V5R3A6-F1
#
_entry.id   AF-A0A7V5R3A6-F1
#
_cell.length_a   1.000
_cell.length_b   1.000
_cell.length_c   1.000
_cell.angle_alpha   90.00
_cell.angle_beta   90.00
_cell.angle_gamma   90.00
#
_symmetry.space_group_name_H-M   'P 1'
#
loop_
_entity.id
_entity.type
_entity.pdbx_description
1 polymer ?
#
loop_
_entity_poly.entity_id
_entity_poly.type
_entity_poly.pdbx_seq_one_letter_code
_entity_poly.pdbx_strand_id
1 'polypeptide(L)'
;MSKNTSSLSSVYPVCNSLLTGDLPLVDVLRLPEYLEQHPEFQAQYPYLVDLAKIERSCYRLKTDPPPIPENVAQRSVNPALECIGVDWSGLPDMLTDTRRKPERRQGHVLVYRKPDTNEIIVIEASGHDLLALKLITDSIDSRQAADEGGVPVGVVDDILYSAVYRGLLLAPKSKLMRGPDFPRGVFTDDDRFRTPTFTLQWHITQVCDLHCRHCYDRSDRKTLELGEAIRVLDDLYDFCADNNVFTQVTFTGGNPLLYPHFNELYREAADRGFLTAVLGNPMPRHRIEEMLSIQKPEFYQVSLEGLAEHNDYIRGKGHFERIFRFLDLLAELDIYSMVMLTLTRDNMGEVLELAELLRERVDLFTFNRLAMVGEGADLASVRPEEYPAFLERYMEAAATNPCMRLKDNFFNLVRHKKAMPYIGGCAGYGCGAAFNFVSLLPDGEVHACRKLPSPIGNISRQTFSEIYHSEIARHYRAGSSACKDCEIRPVCGGCPAVSYGFGKDIFTELDPYCFR
;
A
#
# COMPACT_ATOMS: atom_id res chain seq x y z
N MET A 1 17.55 45.93 13.70
CA MET A 1 18.33 44.84 14.35
C MET A 1 17.92 44.78 15.81
N SER A 2 16.85 44.02 16.13
CA SER A 2 16.50 43.71 17.52
C SER A 2 17.21 42.41 17.86
N LYS A 3 18.19 42.44 18.78
CA LYS A 3 18.79 41.22 19.33
C LYS A 3 17.73 40.58 20.23
N ASN A 4 17.06 39.55 19.74
CA ASN A 4 16.21 38.69 20.56
C ASN A 4 17.11 38.04 21.63
N THR A 5 17.10 38.55 22.86
CA THR A 5 17.73 37.88 23.99
C THR A 5 16.81 36.76 24.45
N SER A 6 16.98 35.56 23.90
CA SER A 6 16.25 34.37 24.33
C SER A 6 16.52 34.12 25.83
N SER A 7 15.48 33.88 26.63
CA SER A 7 15.65 33.56 28.05
C SER A 7 16.07 32.10 28.23
N LEU A 8 16.79 31.78 29.31
CA LEU A 8 17.20 30.40 29.62
C LEU A 8 15.99 29.45 29.67
N SER A 9 14.89 29.90 30.29
CA SER A 9 13.62 29.15 30.37
C SER A 9 12.93 28.91 29.01
N SER A 10 13.22 29.72 27.99
CA SER A 10 12.68 29.54 26.64
C SER A 10 13.45 28.52 25.81
N VAL A 11 14.75 28.38 26.07
CA VAL A 11 15.65 27.48 25.32
C VAL A 11 15.81 26.14 26.04
N TYR A 12 15.86 26.15 27.38
CA TYR A 12 16.08 24.96 28.21
C TYR A 12 15.07 24.90 29.37
N PRO A 13 13.76 24.76 29.10
CA PRO A 13 12.73 24.76 30.15
C PRO A 13 12.97 23.72 31.25
N VAL A 14 13.42 22.50 30.90
CA VAL A 14 13.69 21.43 31.86
C VAL A 14 15.00 21.67 32.59
N CYS A 15 16.11 21.93 31.89
CA CYS A 15 17.37 22.22 32.58
C CYS A 15 17.24 23.44 33.50
N ASN A 16 16.51 24.49 33.09
CA ASN A 16 16.23 25.65 33.93
C ASN A 16 15.46 25.28 35.22
N SER A 17 14.60 24.27 35.19
CA SER A 17 13.89 23.78 36.38
C SER A 17 14.75 22.94 37.32
N LEU A 18 15.82 22.32 36.79
CA LEU A 18 16.73 21.44 37.52
C LEU A 18 17.97 22.18 38.03
N LEU A 19 18.38 23.25 37.36
CA LEU A 19 19.52 24.08 37.74
C LEU A 19 19.28 24.74 39.11
N THR A 20 20.22 24.53 40.02
CA THR A 20 20.24 25.17 41.34
C THR A 20 21.31 26.25 41.37
N GLY A 21 20.91 27.52 41.47
CA GLY A 21 21.82 28.68 41.59
C GLY A 21 21.74 29.68 40.44
N ASP A 22 22.27 30.88 40.65
CA ASP A 22 22.32 31.92 39.61
C ASP A 22 23.42 31.59 38.59
N LEU A 23 23.02 31.34 37.34
CA LEU A 23 23.98 31.25 36.24
C LEU A 23 24.55 32.66 35.93
N PRO A 24 25.85 32.79 35.64
CA PRO A 24 26.41 34.03 35.13
C PRO A 24 25.73 34.43 33.81
N LEU A 25 25.98 35.66 33.32
CA LEU A 25 25.61 36.08 31.96
C LEU A 25 26.36 35.22 30.92
N VAL A 26 25.83 34.04 30.64
CA VAL A 26 26.27 33.13 29.59
C VAL A 26 25.44 33.42 28.34
N ASP A 27 26.05 33.31 27.15
CA ASP A 27 25.27 33.18 25.92
C ASP A 27 24.37 31.95 26.08
N VAL A 28 23.06 32.18 26.19
CA VAL A 28 22.08 31.13 26.51
C VAL A 28 22.24 29.93 25.57
N LEU A 29 22.60 30.14 24.30
CA LEU A 29 22.80 29.03 23.34
C LEU A 29 24.01 28.13 23.61
N ARG A 30 24.89 28.51 24.54
CA ARG A 30 26.12 27.79 24.93
C ARG A 30 26.04 27.11 26.30
N LEU A 31 24.83 26.91 26.84
CA LEU A 31 24.64 26.22 28.11
C LEU A 31 25.30 24.82 28.15
N PRO A 32 25.19 23.96 27.12
CA PRO A 32 25.84 22.65 27.16
C PRO A 32 27.36 22.73 27.36
N GLU A 33 28.04 23.59 26.60
CA GLU A 33 29.49 23.75 26.69
C GLU A 33 29.90 24.39 28.03
N TYR A 34 29.07 25.29 28.56
CA TYR A 34 29.29 25.86 29.89
C TYR A 34 29.20 24.79 30.98
N LEU A 35 28.17 23.93 30.95
CA LEU A 35 27.99 22.85 31.91
C LEU A 35 29.15 21.84 31.87
N GLU A 36 29.67 21.52 30.68
CA GLU A 36 30.86 20.66 30.52
C GLU A 36 32.10 21.21 31.23
N GLN A 37 32.27 22.54 31.26
CA GLN A 37 33.39 23.22 31.93
C GLN A 37 33.19 23.43 33.43
N HIS A 38 31.95 23.30 33.91
CA HIS A 38 31.52 23.61 35.28
C HIS A 38 30.79 22.41 35.91
N PRO A 39 31.52 21.32 36.23
CA PRO A 39 30.94 20.07 36.73
C PRO A 39 30.21 20.22 38.07
N GLU A 40 30.41 21.32 38.81
CA GLU A 40 29.68 21.62 40.04
C GLU A 40 28.16 21.69 39.83
N PHE A 41 27.69 22.12 38.65
CA PHE A 41 26.27 22.17 38.31
C PHE A 41 25.69 20.79 37.98
N GLN A 42 26.55 19.79 37.77
CA GLN A 42 26.16 18.42 37.42
C GLN A 42 26.12 17.48 38.64
N ALA A 43 26.49 17.97 39.83
CA ALA A 43 26.60 17.14 41.03
C ALA A 43 25.27 16.48 41.44
N GLN A 44 24.16 17.21 41.34
CA GLN A 44 22.81 16.67 41.62
C GLN A 44 22.19 15.97 40.40
N TYR A 45 22.51 16.47 39.20
CA TYR A 45 21.93 16.01 37.93
C TYR A 45 23.04 15.76 36.90
N PRO A 46 23.66 14.58 36.91
CA PRO A 46 24.84 14.29 36.08
C PRO A 46 24.54 14.14 34.58
N TYR A 47 23.26 14.20 34.18
CA TYR A 47 22.78 14.13 32.80
C TYR A 47 22.44 15.51 32.20
N LEU A 48 22.68 16.59 32.94
CA LEU A 48 22.23 17.94 32.57
C LEU A 48 22.87 18.45 31.27
N VAL A 49 24.10 18.05 30.97
CA VAL A 49 24.78 18.37 29.70
C VAL A 49 24.02 17.78 28.51
N ASP A 50 23.70 16.49 28.56
CA ASP A 50 23.01 15.79 27.47
C ASP A 50 21.57 16.31 27.30
N LEU A 51 20.87 16.56 28.41
CA LEU A 51 19.55 17.17 28.38
C LEU A 51 19.60 18.57 27.76
N ALA A 52 20.60 19.38 28.10
CA ALA A 52 20.79 20.70 27.51
C ALA A 52 21.08 20.62 26.00
N LYS A 53 21.86 19.63 25.53
CA LYS A 53 22.08 19.39 24.09
C LYS A 53 20.75 19.13 23.36
N ILE A 54 19.88 18.31 23.94
CA ILE A 54 18.57 17.96 23.38
C ILE A 54 17.64 19.19 23.36
N GLU A 55 17.52 19.93 24.46
CA GLU A 55 16.65 21.11 24.53
C GLU A 55 17.10 22.22 23.57
N ARG A 56 18.41 22.44 23.44
CA ARG A 56 18.97 23.37 22.44
C ARG A 56 18.57 22.98 21.01
N SER A 57 18.64 21.69 20.70
CA SER A 57 18.25 21.14 19.40
C SER A 57 16.75 21.38 19.13
N CYS A 58 15.90 21.10 20.12
CA CYS A 58 14.46 21.36 20.04
C CYS A 58 14.16 22.85 19.78
N TYR A 59 14.84 23.75 20.52
CA TYR A 59 14.70 25.19 20.33
C TYR A 59 15.12 25.61 18.91
N ARG A 60 16.28 25.14 18.43
CA ARG A 60 16.80 25.47 17.10
C ARG A 60 15.82 25.06 16.00
N LEU A 61 15.34 23.81 16.03
CA LEU A 61 14.38 23.31 15.04
C LEU A 61 13.01 23.99 15.13
N LYS A 62 12.66 24.57 16.29
CA LYS A 62 11.43 25.35 16.46
C LYS A 62 11.56 26.77 15.93
N THR A 63 12.70 27.44 16.14
CA THR A 63 12.86 28.86 15.82
C THR A 63 13.45 29.14 14.44
N ASP A 64 14.34 28.27 13.97
CA ASP A 64 15.04 28.43 12.70
C ASP A 64 15.36 27.05 12.09
N PRO A 65 14.34 26.26 11.72
CA PRO A 65 14.56 24.94 11.15
C PRO A 65 15.22 25.02 9.77
N PRO A 66 16.14 24.09 9.45
CA PRO A 66 16.58 23.88 8.08
C PRO A 66 15.38 23.62 7.15
N PRO A 67 15.39 24.13 5.91
CA PRO A 67 14.32 23.89 4.97
C PRO A 67 14.24 22.39 4.62
N ILE A 68 13.04 21.81 4.74
CA ILE A 68 12.77 20.42 4.36
C ILE A 68 12.23 20.46 2.92
N PRO A 69 12.91 19.85 1.94
CA PRO A 69 12.46 19.85 0.55
C PRO A 69 11.19 19.00 0.38
N GLU A 70 10.21 19.52 -0.36
CA GLU A 70 8.97 18.79 -0.68
C GLU A 70 9.20 17.59 -1.62
N ASN A 71 10.25 17.65 -2.44
CA ASN A 71 10.63 16.60 -3.37
C ASN A 71 12.15 16.39 -3.30
N VAL A 72 12.56 15.13 -3.26
CA VAL A 72 13.97 14.73 -3.35
C VAL A 72 14.15 13.83 -4.57
N ALA A 73 15.32 13.86 -5.20
CA ALA A 73 15.62 13.03 -6.36
C ALA A 73 15.95 11.58 -5.97
N GLN A 74 16.53 11.41 -4.79
CA GLN A 74 16.91 10.14 -4.17
C GLN A 74 16.61 10.22 -2.67
N ARG A 75 16.62 9.08 -1.98
CA ARG A 75 16.45 9.06 -0.52
C ARG A 75 17.55 9.91 0.13
N SER A 76 17.18 10.69 1.15
CA SER A 76 18.11 11.53 1.89
C SER A 76 17.73 11.59 3.37
N VAL A 77 18.70 11.89 4.23
CA VAL A 77 18.42 12.22 5.63
C VAL A 77 17.60 13.50 5.68
N ASN A 78 16.60 13.55 6.55
CA ASN A 78 15.84 14.78 6.81
C ASN A 78 16.81 15.90 7.23
N PRO A 79 16.91 17.02 6.48
CA PRO A 79 17.83 18.11 6.83
C PRO A 79 17.56 18.74 8.20
N ALA A 80 16.33 18.59 8.71
CA ALA A 80 15.91 19.04 10.03
C ALA A 80 15.97 17.92 11.08
N LEU A 81 16.89 16.95 10.91
CA LEU A 81 17.20 15.91 11.89
C LEU A 81 18.59 16.12 12.49
N GLU A 82 18.68 15.97 13.81
CA GLU A 82 19.90 16.01 14.59
C GLU A 82 20.03 14.70 15.37
N CYS A 83 21.19 14.03 15.24
CA CYS A 83 21.55 12.86 16.01
C CYS A 83 22.55 13.26 17.09
N ILE A 84 22.14 13.17 18.35
CA ILE A 84 22.90 13.65 19.50
C ILE A 84 23.41 12.44 20.27
N GLY A 85 24.74 12.28 20.34
CA GLY A 85 25.36 11.30 21.23
C GLY A 85 25.16 11.69 22.70
N VAL A 86 24.73 10.74 23.51
CA VAL A 86 24.43 10.93 24.94
C VAL A 86 25.03 9.80 25.78
N ASP A 87 25.37 10.10 27.02
CA ASP A 87 25.85 9.12 28.02
C ASP A 87 24.71 8.58 28.91
N TRP A 88 23.49 9.10 28.72
CA TRP A 88 22.30 8.79 29.52
C TRP A 88 21.09 8.46 28.66
N SER A 89 20.32 7.44 29.07
CA SER A 89 19.02 7.07 28.51
C SER A 89 17.87 7.54 29.39
N GLY A 90 16.66 7.65 28.83
CA GLY A 90 15.45 8.16 29.46
C GLY A 90 15.29 9.68 29.34
N LEU A 91 16.17 10.35 28.60
CA LEU A 91 16.17 11.81 28.48
C LEU A 91 14.96 12.37 27.71
N PRO A 92 14.50 11.77 26.59
CA PRO A 92 13.30 12.27 25.90
C PRO A 92 12.06 12.33 26.80
N ASP A 93 11.87 11.32 27.66
CA ASP A 93 10.73 11.27 28.58
C ASP A 93 10.76 12.44 29.59
N MET A 94 11.95 12.91 29.97
CA MET A 94 12.10 14.03 30.90
C MET A 94 11.56 15.36 30.34
N LEU A 95 11.51 15.50 29.01
CA LEU A 95 10.93 16.68 28.36
C LEU A 95 9.43 16.83 28.64
N THR A 96 8.77 15.73 29.02
CA THR A 96 7.35 15.70 29.35
C THR A 96 7.10 15.45 30.84
N ASP A 97 7.95 14.67 31.51
CA ASP A 97 7.84 14.38 32.94
C ASP A 97 9.21 14.39 33.62
N THR A 98 9.52 15.48 34.31
CA THR A 98 10.81 15.68 35.01
C THR A 98 11.04 14.74 36.19
N ARG A 99 10.04 13.95 36.60
CA ARG A 99 10.17 12.93 37.67
C ARG A 99 10.82 11.64 37.15
N ARG A 100 10.91 11.47 35.82
CA ARG A 100 11.60 10.34 35.20
C ARG A 100 13.08 10.40 35.56
N LYS A 101 13.67 9.22 35.80
CA LYS A 101 15.06 9.09 36.23
C LYS A 101 15.88 8.51 35.08
N PRO A 102 16.79 9.29 34.48
CA PRO A 102 17.71 8.77 33.49
C PRO A 102 18.64 7.71 34.05
N GLU A 103 19.06 6.80 33.19
CA GLU A 103 20.02 5.75 33.51
C GLU A 103 21.30 5.97 32.71
N ARG A 104 22.45 5.69 33.33
CA ARG A 104 23.75 5.88 32.67
C ARG A 104 23.96 4.78 31.63
N ARG A 105 23.74 5.11 30.37
CA ARG A 105 23.84 4.21 29.22
C ARG A 105 24.10 5.05 27.97
N GLN A 106 25.21 4.77 27.30
CA GLN A 106 25.57 5.45 26.06
C GLN A 106 24.58 5.11 24.94
N GLY A 107 24.24 6.12 24.15
CA GLY A 107 23.30 5.99 23.06
C GLY A 107 23.22 7.26 22.23
N HIS A 108 22.16 7.33 21.42
CA HIS A 108 21.85 8.51 20.61
C HIS A 108 20.40 8.92 20.83
N VAL A 109 20.16 10.23 20.85
CA VAL A 109 18.81 10.81 20.79
C VAL A 109 18.65 11.47 19.44
N LEU A 110 17.54 11.17 18.76
CA LEU A 110 17.15 11.85 17.52
C LEU A 110 16.19 12.97 17.87
N VAL A 111 16.54 14.17 17.44
CA VAL A 111 15.67 15.35 17.52
C VAL A 111 15.41 15.80 16.10
N TYR A 112 14.16 15.81 15.66
CA TYR A 112 13.87 16.17 14.28
C TYR A 112 12.50 16.81 14.10
N ARG A 113 12.37 17.61 13.04
CA ARG A 113 11.09 18.19 12.62
C ARG A 113 10.43 17.30 11.58
N LYS A 114 9.25 16.75 11.90
CA LYS A 114 8.53 15.84 11.01
C LYS A 114 8.03 16.59 9.76
N PRO A 115 8.30 16.11 8.52
CA PRO A 115 7.99 16.87 7.30
C PRO A 115 6.52 17.22 7.08
N ASP A 116 5.60 16.33 7.47
CA ASP A 116 4.16 16.44 7.23
C ASP A 116 3.43 17.26 8.31
N THR A 117 3.77 17.04 9.59
CA THR A 117 3.09 17.71 10.71
C THR A 117 3.83 18.94 11.23
N ASN A 118 5.09 19.12 10.85
CA ASN A 118 6.01 20.13 11.39
C ASN A 118 6.27 20.00 12.91
N GLU A 119 5.87 18.87 13.52
CA GLU A 119 6.08 18.57 14.92
C GLU A 119 7.56 18.29 15.20
N ILE A 120 8.04 18.70 16.38
CA ILE A 120 9.37 18.33 16.86
C ILE A 120 9.26 17.01 17.60
N ILE A 121 9.92 16.00 17.07
CA ILE A 121 9.99 14.66 17.63
C ILE A 121 11.32 14.49 18.34
N VAL A 122 11.26 13.94 19.56
CA VAL A 122 12.43 13.60 20.36
C VAL A 122 12.31 12.15 20.79
N ILE A 123 13.25 11.31 20.37
CA ILE A 123 13.22 9.87 20.65
C ILE A 123 14.62 9.33 20.92
N GLU A 124 14.69 8.24 21.68
CA GLU A 124 15.91 7.42 21.68
C GLU A 124 16.05 6.71 20.33
N ALA A 125 17.24 6.75 19.75
CA ALA A 125 17.51 6.06 18.50
C ALA A 125 17.57 4.55 18.74
N SER A 126 16.75 3.79 18.02
CA SER A 126 16.90 2.34 17.94
C SER A 126 18.06 1.95 17.01
N GLY A 127 18.48 0.68 17.05
CA GLY A 127 19.45 0.14 16.09
C GLY A 127 18.98 0.28 14.64
N HIS A 128 17.68 0.10 14.37
CA HIS A 128 17.10 0.28 13.04
C HIS A 128 17.12 1.74 12.59
N ASP A 129 16.90 2.69 13.50
CA ASP A 129 16.98 4.12 13.17
C ASP A 129 18.39 4.50 12.74
N LEU A 130 19.39 4.06 13.51
CA LEU A 130 20.79 4.33 13.21
C LEU A 130 21.25 3.61 11.94
N LEU A 131 20.77 2.38 11.70
CA LEU A 131 21.03 1.66 10.45
C LEU A 131 20.45 2.42 9.26
N ALA A 132 19.19 2.86 9.32
CA ALA A 132 18.57 3.62 8.23
C ALA A 132 19.36 4.90 7.90
N LEU A 133 19.78 5.65 8.92
CA LEU A 133 20.61 6.84 8.74
C LEU A 133 21.97 6.50 8.13
N LYS A 134 22.62 5.42 8.58
CA LYS A 134 23.91 4.96 8.07
C LYS A 134 23.83 4.55 6.60
N LEU A 135 22.83 3.75 6.23
CA LEU A 135 22.65 3.28 4.85
C LEU A 135 22.57 4.45 3.87
N ILE A 136 21.78 5.48 4.20
CA ILE A 136 21.63 6.65 3.35
C ILE A 136 22.88 7.55 3.38
N THR A 137 23.49 7.75 4.54
CA THR A 137 24.67 8.63 4.68
C THR A 137 25.90 8.05 3.96
N ASP A 138 26.09 6.74 4.07
CA ASP A 138 27.24 6.03 3.48
C ASP A 138 26.94 5.50 2.07
N SER A 139 25.72 5.73 1.55
CA SER A 139 25.28 5.27 0.23
C SER A 139 25.40 3.75 0.05
N ILE A 140 25.02 3.00 1.09
CA ILE A 140 25.02 1.53 1.09
C ILE A 140 23.71 1.03 0.47
N ASP A 141 23.83 0.12 -0.49
CA ASP A 141 22.69 -0.51 -1.16
C ASP A 141 21.93 -1.49 -0.25
N SER A 142 20.62 -1.62 -0.42
CA SER A 142 19.78 -2.52 0.39
C SER A 142 20.22 -3.99 0.25
N ARG A 143 20.56 -4.46 -0.96
CA ARG A 143 21.01 -5.85 -1.18
C ARG A 143 22.37 -6.07 -0.54
N GLN A 144 23.29 -5.12 -0.66
CA GLN A 144 24.58 -5.19 0.02
C GLN A 144 24.41 -5.30 1.54
N ALA A 145 23.58 -4.44 2.13
CA ALA A 145 23.34 -4.46 3.58
C ALA A 145 22.65 -5.77 4.04
N ALA A 146 21.75 -6.30 3.23
CA ALA A 146 21.08 -7.56 3.47
C ALA A 146 22.06 -8.74 3.45
N ASP A 147 22.94 -8.79 2.44
CA ASP A 147 23.98 -9.80 2.29
C ASP A 147 24.98 -9.76 3.47
N GLU A 148 25.45 -8.57 3.87
CA GLU A 148 26.34 -8.39 5.03
C GLU A 148 25.66 -8.79 6.35
N GLY A 149 24.36 -8.51 6.48
CA GLY A 149 23.56 -8.84 7.65
C GLY A 149 23.10 -10.30 7.72
N GLY A 150 23.17 -11.03 6.60
CA GLY A 150 22.60 -12.37 6.49
C GLY A 150 21.07 -12.38 6.67
N VAL A 151 20.38 -11.35 6.18
CA VAL A 151 18.92 -11.18 6.28
C VAL A 151 18.30 -10.98 4.91
N PRO A 152 16.99 -11.24 4.73
CA PRO A 152 16.29 -10.90 3.49
C PRO A 152 16.34 -9.39 3.20
N VAL A 153 16.40 -9.02 1.91
CA VAL A 153 16.46 -7.60 1.49
C VAL A 153 15.23 -6.80 1.96
N GLY A 154 14.06 -7.43 2.02
CA GLY A 154 12.84 -6.83 2.54
C GLY A 154 12.97 -6.30 3.97
N VAL A 155 13.79 -6.95 4.81
CA VAL A 155 14.04 -6.47 6.19
C VAL A 155 14.75 -5.12 6.19
N VAL A 156 15.71 -4.93 5.28
CA VAL A 156 16.44 -3.67 5.13
C VAL A 156 15.53 -2.59 4.55
N ASP A 157 14.74 -2.94 3.53
CA ASP A 157 13.80 -2.01 2.92
C ASP A 157 12.69 -1.56 3.89
N ASP A 158 12.20 -2.45 4.76
CA ASP A 158 11.23 -2.12 5.81
C ASP A 158 11.80 -1.12 6.82
N ILE A 159 13.09 -1.24 7.16
CA ILE A 159 13.78 -0.28 8.02
C ILE A 159 13.84 1.10 7.35
N LEU A 160 14.20 1.15 6.07
CA LEU A 160 14.22 2.41 5.30
C LEU A 160 12.82 3.00 5.16
N TYR A 161 11.82 2.17 4.88
CA TYR A 161 10.42 2.57 4.76
C TYR A 161 9.90 3.17 6.08
N SER A 162 10.11 2.48 7.20
CA SER A 162 9.71 2.95 8.53
C SER A 162 10.37 4.30 8.85
N ALA A 163 11.65 4.47 8.51
CA ALA A 163 12.36 5.72 8.70
C ALA A 163 11.81 6.86 7.83
N VAL A 164 11.39 6.59 6.59
CA VAL A 164 10.68 7.57 5.73
C VAL A 164 9.32 7.93 6.34
N TYR A 165 8.52 6.93 6.72
CA TYR A 165 7.19 7.14 7.32
C TYR A 165 7.26 7.98 8.61
N ARG A 166 8.28 7.74 9.44
CA ARG A 166 8.51 8.48 10.68
C ARG A 166 9.13 9.86 10.46
N GLY A 167 9.57 10.19 9.26
CA GLY A 167 10.17 11.48 8.90
C GLY A 167 11.66 11.61 9.23
N LEU A 168 12.36 10.50 9.49
CA LEU A 168 13.82 10.48 9.65
C LEU A 168 14.53 10.62 8.29
N LEU A 169 13.96 9.96 7.28
CA LEU A 169 14.41 10.02 5.89
C LEU A 169 13.34 10.72 5.02
N LEU A 170 13.79 11.31 3.93
CA LEU A 170 12.96 11.77 2.84
C LEU A 170 13.07 10.78 1.68
N ALA A 171 11.97 10.57 0.94
CA ALA A 171 11.95 9.68 -0.23
C ALA A 171 11.43 10.41 -1.47
N PRO A 172 11.93 10.05 -2.66
CA PRO A 172 11.40 10.57 -3.91
C PRO A 172 9.95 10.11 -4.11
N LYS A 173 9.15 10.93 -4.80
CA LYS A 173 7.81 10.51 -5.22
C LYS A 173 7.90 9.38 -6.26
N SER A 174 6.85 8.57 -6.31
CA SER A 174 6.68 7.54 -7.35
C SER A 174 6.84 8.13 -8.75
N LYS A 175 7.54 7.42 -9.63
CA LYS A 175 7.68 7.76 -11.04
C LYS A 175 6.49 7.24 -11.88
N LEU A 176 5.67 6.33 -11.33
CA LEU A 176 4.47 5.84 -11.99
C LEU A 176 3.36 6.90 -11.95
N MET A 177 3.28 7.66 -13.05
CA MET A 177 2.31 8.73 -13.22
C MET A 177 1.61 8.62 -14.59
N ARG A 178 0.32 8.94 -14.64
CA ARG A 178 -0.39 9.15 -15.91
C ARG A 178 0.26 10.31 -16.67
N GLY A 179 0.43 10.14 -17.98
CA GLY A 179 1.09 11.13 -18.83
C GLY A 179 0.33 12.46 -18.93
N PRO A 180 0.98 13.53 -19.42
CA PRO A 180 0.39 14.87 -19.52
C PRO A 180 -0.85 14.93 -20.42
N ASP A 181 -0.94 14.04 -21.41
CA ASP A 181 -2.09 13.96 -22.34
C ASP A 181 -3.32 13.24 -21.73
N PHE A 182 -3.18 12.67 -20.54
CA PHE A 182 -4.29 12.00 -19.88
C PHE A 182 -5.30 13.04 -19.35
N PRO A 183 -6.62 12.89 -19.63
CA PRO A 183 -7.59 13.93 -19.28
C PRO A 183 -7.66 14.17 -17.76
N ARG A 184 -7.41 15.42 -17.35
CA ARG A 184 -7.48 15.81 -15.93
C ARG A 184 -8.90 15.97 -15.40
N GLY A 185 -9.83 16.34 -16.28
CA GLY A 185 -11.21 16.62 -15.88
C GLY A 185 -11.26 17.70 -14.78
N VAL A 186 -11.96 17.42 -13.68
CA VAL A 186 -12.12 18.35 -12.54
C VAL A 186 -11.01 18.26 -11.49
N PHE A 187 -9.98 17.44 -11.71
CA PHE A 187 -8.94 17.18 -10.70
C PHE A 187 -7.72 18.07 -10.93
N THR A 188 -7.31 18.76 -9.87
CA THR A 188 -6.15 19.65 -9.87
C THR A 188 -4.95 19.06 -9.14
N ASP A 189 -5.16 18.18 -8.17
CA ASP A 189 -4.09 17.49 -7.43
C ASP A 189 -3.44 16.35 -8.26
N ASP A 190 -2.17 16.08 -7.98
CA ASP A 190 -1.41 15.01 -8.64
C ASP A 190 -1.69 13.63 -8.03
N ASP A 191 -2.35 13.56 -6.87
CA ASP A 191 -2.60 12.30 -6.15
C ASP A 191 -3.56 11.38 -6.90
N ARG A 192 -4.36 11.91 -7.84
CA ARG A 192 -5.19 11.13 -8.77
C ARG A 192 -4.47 10.66 -10.03
N PHE A 193 -3.20 11.02 -10.20
CA PHE A 193 -2.43 10.71 -11.40
C PHE A 193 -1.16 9.91 -11.09
N ARG A 194 -0.72 9.91 -9.83
CA ARG A 194 0.48 9.21 -9.37
C ARG A 194 0.11 8.11 -8.39
N THR A 195 0.69 6.92 -8.57
CA THR A 195 0.43 5.78 -7.69
C THR A 195 1.65 5.43 -6.83
N PRO A 196 1.50 5.24 -5.50
CA PRO A 196 2.60 4.83 -4.66
C PRO A 196 2.86 3.31 -4.71
N THR A 197 1.99 2.54 -5.38
CA THR A 197 2.00 1.08 -5.33
C THR A 197 1.84 0.50 -6.73
N PHE A 198 2.54 -0.60 -6.99
CA PHE A 198 2.36 -1.42 -8.18
C PHE A 198 1.99 -2.84 -7.78
N THR A 199 0.86 -3.34 -8.29
CA THR A 199 0.35 -4.68 -7.99
C THR A 199 0.62 -5.64 -9.15
N LEU A 200 1.35 -6.71 -8.88
CA LEU A 200 1.39 -7.88 -9.74
C LEU A 200 0.26 -8.84 -9.32
N GLN A 201 -0.78 -8.96 -10.15
CA GLN A 201 -1.74 -10.05 -9.99
C GLN A 201 -1.20 -11.27 -10.71
N TRP A 202 -0.63 -12.20 -9.95
CA TRP A 202 0.07 -13.34 -10.52
C TRP A 202 -0.82 -14.58 -10.53
N HIS A 203 -1.24 -14.99 -11.72
CA HIS A 203 -1.82 -16.29 -11.98
C HIS A 203 -0.66 -17.29 -12.06
N ILE A 204 -0.36 -17.97 -10.95
CA ILE A 204 0.80 -18.87 -10.86
C ILE A 204 0.50 -20.28 -11.37
N THR A 205 -0.77 -20.63 -11.54
CA THR A 205 -1.20 -21.92 -12.08
C THR A 205 -2.57 -21.81 -12.76
N GLN A 206 -2.91 -22.78 -13.63
CA GLN A 206 -4.28 -22.99 -14.10
C GLN A 206 -5.02 -24.09 -13.32
N VAL A 207 -4.32 -24.81 -12.43
CA VAL A 207 -4.91 -25.90 -11.65
C VAL A 207 -5.91 -25.33 -10.65
N CYS A 208 -7.15 -25.83 -10.69
CA CYS A 208 -8.23 -25.39 -9.80
C CYS A 208 -9.04 -26.59 -9.30
N ASP A 209 -9.45 -26.55 -8.04
CA ASP A 209 -10.34 -27.55 -7.43
C ASP A 209 -11.82 -27.33 -7.76
N LEU A 210 -12.15 -26.31 -8.56
CA LEU A 210 -13.52 -25.96 -8.95
C LEU A 210 -13.70 -25.80 -10.47
N HIS A 211 -14.93 -26.05 -10.91
CA HIS A 211 -15.40 -25.77 -12.28
C HIS A 211 -16.48 -24.68 -12.30
N CYS A 212 -16.17 -23.49 -11.75
CA CYS A 212 -17.10 -22.36 -11.72
C CYS A 212 -17.61 -21.94 -13.11
N ARG A 213 -18.92 -21.67 -13.21
CA ARG A 213 -19.62 -21.24 -14.44
C ARG A 213 -19.27 -19.85 -14.93
N HIS A 214 -18.72 -18.98 -14.06
CA HIS A 214 -18.33 -17.62 -14.43
C HIS A 214 -16.84 -17.50 -14.82
N CYS A 215 -16.12 -18.62 -14.86
CA CYS A 215 -14.68 -18.62 -15.00
C CYS A 215 -14.27 -18.05 -16.35
N TYR A 216 -13.43 -17.02 -16.34
CA TYR A 216 -13.01 -16.32 -17.56
C TYR A 216 -11.85 -17.01 -18.30
N ASP A 217 -11.23 -18.04 -17.73
CA ASP A 217 -10.18 -18.80 -18.40
C ASP A 217 -9.94 -20.17 -17.78
N ARG A 218 -9.87 -21.17 -18.65
CA ARG A 218 -9.49 -22.55 -18.36
C ARG A 218 -8.49 -23.08 -19.37
N SER A 219 -7.82 -22.17 -20.10
CA SER A 219 -6.81 -22.55 -21.08
C SER A 219 -5.71 -23.36 -20.41
N ASP A 220 -5.27 -24.41 -21.09
CA ASP A 220 -4.08 -25.16 -20.68
C ASP A 220 -2.85 -24.31 -20.99
N ARG A 221 -2.04 -24.06 -19.96
CA ARG A 221 -0.85 -23.21 -20.05
C ARG A 221 0.31 -23.87 -19.34
N LYS A 222 1.47 -23.83 -19.98
CA LYS A 222 2.72 -24.24 -19.35
C LYS A 222 2.95 -23.35 -18.13
N THR A 223 3.23 -23.96 -16.98
CA THR A 223 3.62 -23.21 -15.79
C THR A 223 5.13 -22.94 -15.82
N LEU A 224 5.55 -21.74 -15.44
CA LEU A 224 6.95 -21.37 -15.27
C LEU A 224 7.60 -22.30 -14.25
N GLU A 225 8.83 -22.71 -14.55
CA GLU A 225 9.65 -23.40 -13.56
C GLU A 225 9.94 -22.46 -12.38
N LEU A 226 10.14 -23.01 -11.19
CA LEU A 226 10.35 -22.19 -9.99
C LEU A 226 11.49 -21.18 -10.16
N GLY A 227 12.62 -21.59 -10.75
CA GLY A 227 13.74 -20.68 -11.00
C GLY A 227 13.41 -19.56 -12.00
N GLU A 228 12.47 -19.76 -12.91
CA GLU A 228 11.94 -18.69 -13.78
C GLU A 228 11.03 -17.75 -12.98
N ALA A 229 10.17 -18.30 -12.13
CA ALA A 229 9.29 -17.54 -11.25
C ALA A 229 10.10 -16.65 -10.27
N ILE A 230 11.19 -17.16 -9.69
CA ILE A 230 12.08 -16.35 -8.81
C ILE A 230 12.67 -15.16 -9.59
N ARG A 231 13.11 -15.37 -10.84
CA ARG A 231 13.61 -14.27 -11.69
C ARG A 231 12.55 -13.21 -12.00
N VAL A 232 11.27 -13.59 -12.09
CA VAL A 232 10.16 -12.64 -12.21
C VAL A 232 10.09 -11.73 -10.97
N LEU A 233 10.27 -12.29 -9.78
CA LEU A 233 10.26 -11.51 -8.54
C LEU A 233 11.46 -10.55 -8.46
N ASP A 234 12.64 -10.95 -8.96
CA ASP A 234 13.81 -10.07 -9.06
C ASP A 234 13.56 -8.89 -9.99
N ASP A 235 13.07 -9.14 -11.20
CA ASP A 235 12.74 -8.09 -12.17
C ASP A 235 11.62 -7.16 -11.66
N LEU A 236 10.63 -7.71 -10.95
CA LEU A 236 9.59 -6.91 -10.30
C LEU A 236 10.17 -6.00 -9.21
N TYR A 237 11.10 -6.51 -8.40
CA TYR A 237 11.78 -5.75 -7.35
C TYR A 237 12.50 -4.56 -7.95
N ASP A 238 13.34 -4.81 -8.97
CA ASP A 238 14.14 -3.78 -9.63
C ASP A 238 13.22 -2.74 -10.31
N PHE A 239 12.16 -3.17 -11.01
CA PHE A 239 11.16 -2.27 -11.60
C PHE A 239 10.54 -1.34 -10.55
N CYS A 240 10.14 -1.87 -9.40
CA CYS A 240 9.49 -1.07 -8.36
C CYS A 240 10.45 -0.13 -7.63
N ALA A 241 11.69 -0.58 -7.36
CA ALA A 241 12.75 0.24 -6.81
C ALA A 241 13.07 1.42 -7.75
N ASP A 242 13.26 1.15 -9.04
CA ASP A 242 13.54 2.18 -10.06
C ASP A 242 12.41 3.20 -10.19
N ASN A 243 11.18 2.81 -9.88
CA ASN A 243 10.00 3.66 -9.98
C ASN A 243 9.54 4.25 -8.65
N ASN A 244 10.27 4.03 -7.55
CA ASN A 244 9.92 4.52 -6.21
C ASN A 244 8.48 4.13 -5.78
N VAL A 245 8.09 2.88 -6.00
CA VAL A 245 6.77 2.36 -5.62
C VAL A 245 6.89 1.13 -4.74
N PHE A 246 5.91 0.95 -3.86
CA PHE A 246 5.70 -0.29 -3.13
C PHE A 246 5.17 -1.37 -4.04
N THR A 247 5.54 -2.61 -3.76
CA THR A 247 5.11 -3.75 -4.56
C THR A 247 4.14 -4.59 -3.77
N GLN A 248 3.04 -4.97 -4.42
CA GLN A 248 2.15 -6.02 -3.93
C GLN A 248 2.13 -7.17 -4.92
N VAL A 249 2.33 -8.39 -4.43
CA VAL A 249 2.10 -9.62 -5.21
C VAL A 249 0.82 -10.27 -4.73
N THR A 250 -0.20 -10.22 -5.58
CA THR A 250 -1.47 -10.91 -5.36
C THR A 250 -1.44 -12.26 -6.07
N PHE A 251 -1.23 -13.33 -5.31
CA PHE A 251 -1.23 -14.69 -5.82
C PHE A 251 -2.64 -15.17 -6.13
N THR A 252 -2.82 -15.67 -7.34
CA THR A 252 -4.07 -16.22 -7.85
C THR A 252 -3.78 -17.21 -8.99
N GLY A 253 -4.73 -17.46 -9.89
CA GLY A 253 -4.62 -18.46 -10.95
C GLY A 253 -5.10 -19.82 -10.46
N GLY A 254 -6.07 -20.38 -11.18
CA GLY A 254 -6.86 -21.52 -10.70
C GLY A 254 -7.19 -21.35 -9.21
N ASN A 255 -6.64 -22.25 -8.39
CA ASN A 255 -6.46 -22.04 -6.96
C ASN A 255 -4.94 -21.99 -6.63
N PRO A 256 -4.39 -20.84 -6.21
CA PRO A 256 -2.93 -20.66 -6.10
C PRO A 256 -2.28 -21.62 -5.10
N LEU A 257 -2.99 -22.01 -4.04
CA LEU A 257 -2.45 -22.92 -3.01
C LEU A 257 -2.29 -24.37 -3.50
N LEU A 258 -2.75 -24.68 -4.72
CA LEU A 258 -2.50 -25.95 -5.41
C LEU A 258 -1.21 -25.94 -6.24
N TYR A 259 -0.56 -24.78 -6.41
CA TYR A 259 0.75 -24.72 -7.04
C TYR A 259 1.78 -25.49 -6.18
N PRO A 260 2.52 -26.48 -6.74
CA PRO A 260 3.40 -27.34 -5.95
C PRO A 260 4.45 -26.60 -5.12
N HIS A 261 4.95 -25.48 -5.63
CA HIS A 261 5.97 -24.65 -4.98
C HIS A 261 5.40 -23.37 -4.37
N PHE A 262 4.10 -23.33 -4.02
CA PHE A 262 3.46 -22.12 -3.49
C PHE A 262 4.21 -21.51 -2.30
N ASN A 263 4.57 -22.30 -1.30
CA ASN A 263 5.22 -21.78 -0.09
C ASN A 263 6.62 -21.22 -0.37
N GLU A 264 7.36 -21.84 -1.29
CA GLU A 264 8.69 -21.39 -1.69
C GLU A 264 8.57 -20.06 -2.45
N LEU A 265 7.67 -19.96 -3.42
CA LEU A 265 7.44 -18.73 -4.17
C LEU A 265 6.88 -17.60 -3.31
N TYR A 266 5.99 -17.91 -2.37
CA TYR A 266 5.44 -16.95 -1.40
C TYR A 266 6.53 -16.40 -0.48
N ARG A 267 7.46 -17.26 -0.02
CA ARG A 267 8.65 -16.85 0.75
C ARG A 267 9.56 -15.95 -0.05
N GLU A 268 9.86 -16.30 -1.30
CA GLU A 268 10.70 -15.48 -2.18
C GLU A 268 10.10 -14.08 -2.41
N ALA A 269 8.77 -13.96 -2.48
CA ALA A 269 8.10 -12.66 -2.54
C ALA A 269 8.21 -11.90 -1.21
N ALA A 270 7.95 -12.56 -0.08
CA ALA A 270 8.04 -11.95 1.25
C ALA A 270 9.47 -11.49 1.60
N ASP A 271 10.48 -12.28 1.26
CA ASP A 271 11.90 -12.00 1.52
C ASP A 271 12.41 -10.78 0.72
N ARG A 272 11.72 -10.42 -0.37
CA ARG A 272 11.94 -9.18 -1.14
C ARG A 272 11.16 -7.97 -0.60
N GLY A 273 10.46 -8.12 0.53
CA GLY A 273 9.67 -7.06 1.15
C GLY A 273 8.35 -6.78 0.42
N PHE A 274 7.89 -7.70 -0.43
CA PHE A 274 6.61 -7.51 -1.10
C PHE A 274 5.45 -7.73 -0.14
N LEU A 275 4.43 -6.88 -0.28
CA LEU A 275 3.14 -7.12 0.34
C LEU A 275 2.49 -8.30 -0.39
N THR A 276 2.20 -9.39 0.32
CA THR A 276 1.58 -10.56 -0.29
C THR A 276 0.07 -10.58 -0.04
N ALA A 277 -0.70 -11.03 -1.03
CA ALA A 277 -2.13 -11.24 -0.91
C ALA A 277 -2.55 -12.48 -1.70
N VAL A 278 -3.71 -13.05 -1.37
CA VAL A 278 -4.21 -14.27 -2.03
C VAL A 278 -5.63 -14.09 -2.52
N LEU A 279 -5.90 -14.46 -3.78
CA LEU A 279 -7.26 -14.69 -4.29
C LEU A 279 -7.40 -16.18 -4.58
N GLY A 280 -8.16 -16.89 -3.76
CA GLY A 280 -8.22 -18.34 -3.80
C GLY A 280 -9.53 -18.94 -3.31
N ASN A 281 -9.57 -20.27 -3.24
CA ASN A 281 -10.69 -21.02 -2.68
C ASN A 281 -10.40 -21.37 -1.21
N PRO A 282 -11.40 -21.86 -0.45
CA PRO A 282 -11.18 -22.38 0.89
C PRO A 282 -10.13 -23.49 0.95
N MET A 283 -9.16 -23.39 1.87
CA MET A 283 -8.10 -24.37 2.06
C MET A 283 -8.07 -24.90 3.50
N PRO A 284 -7.51 -26.10 3.74
CA PRO A 284 -7.36 -26.62 5.10
C PRO A 284 -6.50 -25.71 5.98
N ARG A 285 -6.82 -25.65 7.29
CA ARG A 285 -6.11 -24.85 8.29
C ARG A 285 -4.58 -24.94 8.19
N HIS A 286 -4.02 -26.14 8.10
CA HIS A 286 -2.57 -26.33 8.04
C HIS A 286 -1.89 -25.60 6.86
N ARG A 287 -2.58 -25.45 5.72
CA ARG A 287 -2.06 -24.70 4.57
C ARG A 287 -2.05 -23.20 4.81
N ILE A 288 -3.04 -22.69 5.54
CA ILE A 288 -3.11 -21.28 5.93
C ILE A 288 -2.04 -20.97 6.99
N GLU A 289 -1.89 -21.84 7.99
CA GLU A 289 -0.85 -21.69 9.02
C GLU A 289 0.58 -21.77 8.44
N GLU A 290 0.80 -22.62 7.43
CA GLU A 290 2.08 -22.67 6.72
C GLU A 290 2.39 -21.36 5.98
N MET A 291 1.41 -20.77 5.29
CA MET A 291 1.54 -19.44 4.68
C MET A 291 1.81 -18.35 5.72
N LEU A 292 1.08 -18.36 6.85
CA LEU A 292 1.28 -17.41 7.96
C LEU A 292 2.67 -17.52 8.59
N SER A 293 3.27 -18.71 8.62
CA SER A 293 4.63 -18.91 9.13
C SER A 293 5.71 -18.23 8.28
N ILE A 294 5.36 -17.83 7.06
CA ILE A 294 6.22 -17.07 6.16
C ILE A 294 5.93 -15.57 6.31
N GLN A 295 4.69 -15.17 6.03
CA GLN A 295 4.23 -13.79 6.12
C GLN A 295 2.70 -13.78 6.22
N LYS A 296 2.14 -12.98 7.12
CA LYS A 296 0.70 -12.72 7.14
C LYS A 296 0.31 -11.96 5.86
N PRO A 297 -0.63 -12.47 5.03
CA PRO A 297 -1.03 -11.75 3.83
C PRO A 297 -1.80 -10.48 4.21
N GLU A 298 -1.67 -9.44 3.38
CA GLU A 298 -2.47 -8.22 3.48
C GLU A 298 -3.97 -8.54 3.44
N PHE A 299 -4.35 -9.53 2.64
CA PHE A 299 -5.69 -10.09 2.64
C PHE A 299 -5.77 -11.46 1.97
N TYR A 300 -6.82 -12.20 2.32
CA TYR A 300 -7.29 -13.37 1.59
C TYR A 300 -8.68 -13.11 1.03
N GLN A 301 -8.80 -13.10 -0.30
CA GLN A 301 -10.07 -12.91 -0.98
C GLN A 301 -10.66 -14.25 -1.43
N VAL A 302 -11.91 -14.49 -1.04
CA VAL A 302 -12.75 -15.56 -1.55
C VAL A 302 -13.89 -15.00 -2.40
N SER A 303 -14.50 -15.88 -3.20
CA SER A 303 -15.53 -15.51 -4.16
C SER A 303 -16.84 -16.19 -3.76
N LEU A 304 -17.89 -15.41 -3.58
CA LEU A 304 -19.21 -15.84 -3.13
C LEU A 304 -20.26 -15.18 -4.02
N GLU A 305 -21.05 -15.99 -4.74
CA GLU A 305 -21.78 -15.49 -5.91
C GLU A 305 -23.25 -15.15 -5.65
N GLY A 306 -23.68 -15.10 -4.40
CA GLY A 306 -25.07 -14.90 -4.00
C GLY A 306 -25.38 -15.65 -2.71
N LEU A 307 -26.66 -15.89 -2.46
CA LEU A 307 -27.13 -16.81 -1.43
C LEU A 307 -26.78 -18.26 -1.80
N ALA A 308 -27.07 -19.19 -0.88
CA ALA A 308 -26.61 -20.58 -0.97
C ALA A 308 -26.95 -21.25 -2.32
N GLU A 309 -28.19 -21.10 -2.80
CA GLU A 309 -28.63 -21.72 -4.05
C GLU A 309 -27.86 -21.19 -5.26
N HIS A 310 -27.79 -19.85 -5.43
CA HIS A 310 -27.09 -19.25 -6.56
C HIS A 310 -25.58 -19.53 -6.51
N ASN A 311 -24.98 -19.42 -5.32
CA ASN A 311 -23.56 -19.70 -5.15
C ASN A 311 -23.23 -21.15 -5.55
N ASP A 312 -24.02 -22.11 -5.10
CA ASP A 312 -23.79 -23.52 -5.39
C ASP A 312 -24.09 -23.89 -6.85
N TYR A 313 -25.02 -23.18 -7.50
CA TYR A 313 -25.23 -23.28 -8.95
C TYR A 313 -23.98 -22.86 -9.73
N ILE A 314 -23.32 -21.78 -9.31
CA ILE A 314 -22.13 -21.26 -9.99
C ILE A 314 -20.86 -22.04 -9.63
N ARG A 315 -20.63 -22.34 -8.35
CA ARG A 315 -19.34 -22.83 -7.81
C ARG A 315 -19.34 -24.31 -7.44
N GLY A 316 -20.51 -24.96 -7.42
CA GLY A 316 -20.68 -26.36 -7.05
C GLY A 316 -21.37 -26.54 -5.69
N LYS A 317 -22.09 -27.66 -5.53
CA LYS A 317 -22.91 -27.97 -4.36
C LYS A 317 -22.11 -27.99 -3.05
N GLY A 318 -22.65 -27.34 -2.01
CA GLY A 318 -22.08 -27.24 -0.66
C GLY A 318 -20.96 -26.22 -0.53
N HIS A 319 -20.67 -25.42 -1.57
CA HIS A 319 -19.55 -24.50 -1.57
C HIS A 319 -19.84 -23.23 -0.77
N PHE A 320 -21.11 -22.80 -0.68
CA PHE A 320 -21.53 -21.66 0.14
C PHE A 320 -21.12 -21.88 1.61
N GLU A 321 -21.53 -23.02 2.17
CA GLU A 321 -21.20 -23.42 3.54
C GLU A 321 -19.70 -23.62 3.75
N ARG A 322 -18.98 -24.12 2.73
CA ARG A 322 -17.51 -24.25 2.79
C ARG A 322 -16.82 -22.88 2.88
N ILE A 323 -17.33 -21.87 2.18
CA ILE A 323 -16.82 -20.50 2.27
C ILE A 323 -17.09 -19.91 3.65
N PHE A 324 -18.31 -20.05 4.19
CA PHE A 324 -18.64 -19.49 5.52
C PHE A 324 -17.73 -20.05 6.62
N ARG A 325 -17.53 -21.37 6.67
CA ARG A 325 -16.58 -21.97 7.63
C ARG A 325 -15.14 -21.51 7.43
N PHE A 326 -14.77 -21.18 6.20
CA PHE A 326 -13.42 -20.70 5.89
C PHE A 326 -13.24 -19.23 6.27
N LEU A 327 -14.27 -18.40 6.12
CA LEU A 327 -14.26 -17.02 6.63
C LEU A 327 -14.13 -17.02 8.16
N ASP A 328 -14.84 -17.91 8.86
CA ASP A 328 -14.69 -18.08 10.31
C ASP A 328 -13.24 -18.49 10.68
N LEU A 329 -12.62 -19.39 9.91
CA LEU A 329 -11.20 -19.76 10.07
C LEU A 329 -10.24 -18.57 9.84
N LEU A 330 -10.48 -17.75 8.81
CA LEU A 330 -9.65 -16.57 8.54
C LEU A 330 -9.74 -15.57 9.70
N ALA A 331 -10.93 -15.35 10.25
CA ALA A 331 -11.15 -14.49 11.41
C ALA A 331 -10.43 -15.04 12.67
N GLU A 332 -10.51 -16.35 12.93
CA GLU A 332 -9.78 -17.00 14.03
C GLU A 332 -8.26 -16.84 13.93
N LEU A 333 -7.73 -16.77 12.70
CA LEU A 333 -6.31 -16.59 12.41
C LEU A 333 -5.91 -15.12 12.21
N ASP A 334 -6.82 -14.18 12.50
CA ASP A 334 -6.62 -12.74 12.35
C ASP A 334 -6.26 -12.31 10.90
N ILE A 335 -6.69 -13.06 9.88
CA ILE A 335 -6.43 -12.72 8.47
C ILE A 335 -7.54 -11.81 7.94
N TYR A 336 -7.15 -10.66 7.36
CA TYR A 336 -8.09 -9.76 6.69
C TYR A 336 -8.78 -10.46 5.53
N SER A 337 -10.08 -10.65 5.66
CA SER A 337 -10.91 -11.43 4.75
C SER A 337 -11.71 -10.54 3.80
N MET A 338 -11.64 -10.87 2.51
CA MET A 338 -12.41 -10.17 1.48
C MET A 338 -13.35 -11.14 0.77
N VAL A 339 -14.58 -10.70 0.53
CA VAL A 339 -15.52 -11.39 -0.34
C VAL A 339 -15.77 -10.55 -1.58
N MET A 340 -15.60 -11.18 -2.75
CA MET A 340 -15.86 -10.54 -4.03
C MET A 340 -16.87 -11.36 -4.84
N LEU A 341 -18.00 -10.74 -5.17
CA LEU A 341 -19.07 -11.34 -5.96
C LEU A 341 -18.91 -11.00 -7.45
N THR A 342 -19.18 -11.95 -8.35
CA THR A 342 -19.36 -11.67 -9.78
C THR A 342 -20.82 -11.35 -10.05
N LEU A 343 -21.12 -10.09 -10.35
CA LEU A 343 -22.49 -9.60 -10.51
C LEU A 343 -23.06 -10.06 -11.86
N THR A 344 -24.13 -10.83 -11.76
CA THR A 344 -24.94 -11.30 -12.89
C THR A 344 -26.35 -10.75 -12.75
N ARG A 345 -27.14 -10.83 -13.82
CA ARG A 345 -28.57 -10.52 -13.76
C ARG A 345 -29.28 -11.37 -12.70
N ASP A 346 -28.88 -12.63 -12.60
CA ASP A 346 -29.60 -13.64 -11.83
C ASP A 346 -29.27 -13.59 -10.32
N ASN A 347 -28.18 -12.91 -9.90
CA ASN A 347 -27.85 -12.68 -8.48
C ASN A 347 -27.96 -11.22 -8.03
N MET A 348 -28.28 -10.27 -8.92
CA MET A 348 -28.34 -8.85 -8.58
C MET A 348 -29.28 -8.56 -7.39
N GLY A 349 -30.39 -9.31 -7.28
CA GLY A 349 -31.35 -9.19 -6.18
C GLY A 349 -30.83 -9.67 -4.83
N GLU A 350 -29.80 -10.51 -4.81
CA GLU A 350 -29.27 -11.16 -3.61
C GLU A 350 -28.12 -10.39 -2.94
N VAL A 351 -27.52 -9.42 -3.64
CA VAL A 351 -26.28 -8.74 -3.20
C VAL A 351 -26.43 -8.09 -1.83
N LEU A 352 -27.53 -7.39 -1.57
CA LEU A 352 -27.73 -6.67 -0.31
C LEU A 352 -28.02 -7.63 0.84
N GLU A 353 -28.81 -8.68 0.59
CA GLU A 353 -29.08 -9.71 1.60
C GLU A 353 -27.80 -10.48 1.95
N LEU A 354 -26.99 -10.82 0.95
CA LEU A 354 -25.68 -11.41 1.17
C LEU A 354 -24.77 -10.50 2.01
N ALA A 355 -24.76 -9.19 1.75
CA ALA A 355 -24.00 -8.23 2.54
C ALA A 355 -24.42 -8.23 4.02
N GLU A 356 -25.71 -8.42 4.31
CA GLU A 356 -26.20 -8.54 5.69
C GLU A 356 -25.70 -9.81 6.38
N LEU A 357 -25.66 -10.94 5.67
CA LEU A 357 -25.09 -12.18 6.20
C LEU A 357 -23.58 -12.07 6.49
N LEU A 358 -22.88 -11.23 5.73
CA LEU A 358 -21.44 -11.03 5.83
C LEU A 358 -21.03 -9.92 6.81
N ARG A 359 -21.97 -9.08 7.27
CA ARG A 359 -21.73 -7.82 8.00
C ARG A 359 -20.72 -7.91 9.14
N GLU A 360 -20.78 -8.99 9.91
CA GLU A 360 -19.92 -9.22 11.09
C GLU A 360 -18.94 -10.40 10.89
N ARG A 361 -18.88 -10.95 9.67
CA ARG A 361 -18.07 -12.14 9.34
C ARG A 361 -16.88 -11.83 8.46
N VAL A 362 -16.89 -10.70 7.75
CA VAL A 362 -15.85 -10.34 6.81
C VAL A 362 -15.46 -8.88 6.96
N ASP A 363 -14.21 -8.60 6.62
CA ASP A 363 -13.68 -7.24 6.72
C ASP A 363 -14.12 -6.38 5.53
N LEU A 364 -14.33 -7.01 4.36
CA LEU A 364 -14.66 -6.31 3.13
C LEU A 364 -15.52 -7.16 2.17
N PHE A 365 -16.62 -6.59 1.69
CA PHE A 365 -17.48 -7.12 0.64
C PHE A 365 -17.56 -6.14 -0.54
N THR A 366 -17.29 -6.65 -1.74
CA THR A 366 -17.43 -5.92 -3.01
C THR A 366 -17.99 -6.82 -4.10
N PHE A 367 -18.31 -6.21 -5.25
CA PHE A 367 -18.64 -6.94 -6.47
C PHE A 367 -17.79 -6.45 -7.65
N ASN A 368 -17.69 -7.28 -8.68
CA ASN A 368 -17.33 -6.86 -10.03
C ASN A 368 -18.44 -7.22 -11.00
N ARG A 369 -18.62 -6.40 -12.03
CA ARG A 369 -19.48 -6.75 -13.15
C ARG A 369 -18.94 -7.96 -13.92
N LEU A 370 -19.84 -8.80 -14.42
CA LEU A 370 -19.53 -9.91 -15.30
C LEU A 370 -18.86 -9.40 -16.60
N ALA A 371 -17.72 -9.99 -16.96
CA ALA A 371 -16.98 -9.63 -18.17
C ALA A 371 -17.45 -10.39 -19.43
N MET A 372 -18.32 -11.40 -19.30
CA MET A 372 -18.78 -12.27 -20.40
C MET A 372 -17.64 -12.84 -21.27
N VAL A 373 -16.61 -13.37 -20.61
CA VAL A 373 -15.46 -14.04 -21.23
C VAL A 373 -15.36 -15.46 -20.67
N GLY A 374 -14.84 -16.39 -21.47
CA GLY A 374 -14.72 -17.80 -21.08
C GLY A 374 -16.10 -18.41 -20.80
N GLU A 375 -16.19 -19.24 -19.76
CA GLU A 375 -17.46 -19.83 -19.30
C GLU A 375 -18.46 -18.75 -18.88
N GLY A 376 -17.97 -17.59 -18.40
CA GLY A 376 -18.83 -16.47 -18.02
C GLY A 376 -19.61 -15.83 -19.17
N ALA A 377 -19.30 -16.16 -20.43
CA ALA A 377 -20.08 -15.75 -21.59
C ALA A 377 -21.47 -16.42 -21.66
N ASP A 378 -21.64 -17.58 -21.00
CA ASP A 378 -22.92 -18.29 -20.91
C ASP A 378 -23.85 -17.75 -19.80
N LEU A 379 -23.36 -16.78 -19.03
CA LEU A 379 -24.12 -16.10 -17.99
C LEU A 379 -24.67 -14.76 -18.48
N ALA A 380 -25.73 -14.30 -17.83
CA ALA A 380 -26.33 -13.02 -18.18
C ALA A 380 -25.78 -11.86 -17.35
N SER A 381 -25.33 -10.82 -18.04
CA SER A 381 -25.01 -9.54 -17.42
C SER A 381 -26.28 -8.77 -17.01
N VAL A 382 -26.17 -7.95 -15.96
CA VAL A 382 -27.24 -7.02 -15.52
C VAL A 382 -27.67 -6.12 -16.67
N ARG A 383 -28.94 -5.74 -16.78
CA ARG A 383 -29.36 -4.84 -17.86
C ARG A 383 -28.84 -3.42 -17.60
N PRO A 384 -28.26 -2.72 -18.60
CA PRO A 384 -27.68 -1.39 -18.40
C PRO A 384 -28.63 -0.38 -17.74
N GLU A 385 -29.92 -0.48 -18.01
CA GLU A 385 -30.96 0.42 -17.52
C GLU A 385 -31.26 0.22 -16.03
N GLU A 386 -31.00 -0.98 -15.50
CA GLU A 386 -31.23 -1.36 -14.09
C GLU A 386 -30.03 -0.99 -13.20
N TYR A 387 -28.84 -0.85 -13.79
CA TYR A 387 -27.60 -0.71 -13.05
C TYR A 387 -27.47 0.60 -12.24
N PRO A 388 -27.88 1.78 -12.73
CA PRO A 388 -27.83 3.01 -11.93
C PRO A 388 -28.62 2.89 -10.62
N ALA A 389 -29.84 2.34 -10.69
CA ALA A 389 -30.68 2.13 -9.52
C ALA A 389 -30.10 1.08 -8.55
N PHE A 390 -29.41 0.06 -9.07
CA PHE A 390 -28.65 -0.88 -8.24
C PHE A 390 -27.49 -0.19 -7.50
N LEU A 391 -26.70 0.64 -8.19
CA LEU A 391 -25.59 1.38 -7.56
C LEU A 391 -26.07 2.31 -6.45
N GLU A 392 -27.19 3.00 -6.65
CA GLU A 392 -27.78 3.88 -5.62
C GLU A 392 -28.15 3.09 -4.36
N ARG A 393 -28.89 1.96 -4.52
CA ARG A 393 -29.24 1.09 -3.39
C ARG A 393 -28.01 0.49 -2.70
N TYR A 394 -26.98 0.10 -3.45
CA TYR A 394 -25.73 -0.39 -2.89
C TYR A 394 -25.02 0.70 -2.09
N MET A 395 -24.97 1.95 -2.59
CA MET A 395 -24.38 3.08 -1.86
C MET A 395 -25.11 3.39 -0.56
N GLU A 396 -26.45 3.31 -0.57
CA GLU A 396 -27.27 3.49 0.63
C GLU A 396 -27.00 2.41 1.67
N ALA A 397 -26.95 1.13 1.26
CA ALA A 397 -26.61 0.03 2.15
C ALA A 397 -25.17 0.13 2.69
N ALA A 398 -24.21 0.52 1.84
CA ALA A 398 -22.81 0.66 2.25
C ALA A 398 -22.57 1.83 3.23
N ALA A 399 -23.52 2.76 3.35
CA ALA A 399 -23.44 3.82 4.37
C ALA A 399 -23.69 3.30 5.79
N THR A 400 -24.37 2.16 5.94
CA THR A 400 -24.72 1.56 7.25
C THR A 400 -24.11 0.19 7.48
N ASN A 401 -23.69 -0.51 6.42
CA ASN A 401 -23.04 -1.81 6.52
C ASN A 401 -21.50 -1.66 6.38
N PRO A 402 -20.72 -1.84 7.47
CA PRO A 402 -19.29 -1.53 7.49
C PRO A 402 -18.43 -2.46 6.63
N CYS A 403 -18.90 -3.66 6.26
CA CYS A 403 -18.14 -4.56 5.41
C CYS A 403 -18.23 -4.13 3.93
N MET A 404 -19.27 -3.40 3.52
CA MET A 404 -19.46 -3.02 2.12
C MET A 404 -18.47 -1.93 1.70
N ARG A 405 -17.85 -2.08 0.51
CA ARG A 405 -17.00 -1.05 -0.09
C ARG A 405 -17.45 -0.68 -1.50
N LEU A 406 -17.30 0.60 -1.83
CA LEU A 406 -17.59 1.14 -3.15
C LEU A 406 -16.37 0.93 -4.06
N LYS A 407 -16.39 -0.12 -4.87
CA LYS A 407 -15.26 -0.47 -5.75
C LYS A 407 -15.48 -0.09 -7.22
N ASP A 408 -16.68 -0.29 -7.77
CA ASP A 408 -16.93 -0.08 -9.20
C ASP A 408 -16.78 1.40 -9.61
N ASN A 409 -16.21 1.63 -10.81
CA ASN A 409 -15.94 2.97 -11.34
C ASN A 409 -17.22 3.83 -11.45
N PHE A 410 -18.39 3.21 -11.66
CA PHE A 410 -19.63 3.94 -11.88
C PHE A 410 -20.33 4.41 -10.61
N PHE A 411 -19.84 4.04 -9.42
CA PHE A 411 -20.18 4.78 -8.20
C PHE A 411 -19.82 6.27 -8.32
N ASN A 412 -18.73 6.61 -9.02
CA ASN A 412 -18.37 8.01 -9.24
C ASN A 412 -19.34 8.76 -10.16
N LEU A 413 -20.07 8.07 -11.06
CA LEU A 413 -21.13 8.73 -11.85
C LEU A 413 -22.35 9.06 -10.98
N VAL A 414 -22.74 8.16 -10.06
CA VAL A 414 -23.80 8.45 -9.08
C VAL A 414 -23.40 9.62 -8.19
N ARG A 415 -22.17 9.58 -7.65
CA ARG A 415 -21.62 10.64 -6.78
C ARG A 415 -21.49 11.98 -7.51
N HIS A 416 -21.10 11.98 -8.77
CA HIS A 416 -21.07 13.18 -9.62
C HIS A 416 -22.47 13.81 -9.72
N LYS A 417 -23.50 13.02 -10.09
CA LYS A 417 -24.88 13.50 -10.18
C LYS A 417 -25.42 14.04 -8.85
N LYS A 418 -24.97 13.48 -7.72
CA LYS A 418 -25.33 13.90 -6.36
C LYS A 418 -24.37 14.94 -5.75
N ALA A 419 -23.42 15.48 -6.52
CA ALA A 419 -22.40 16.43 -6.06
C ALA A 419 -21.62 15.98 -4.80
N MET A 420 -21.31 14.68 -4.70
CA MET A 420 -20.57 14.08 -3.59
C MET A 420 -19.07 13.94 -3.92
N PRO A 421 -18.16 13.95 -2.92
CA PRO A 421 -16.73 13.74 -3.15
C PRO A 421 -16.44 12.41 -3.85
N TYR A 422 -15.56 12.39 -4.84
CA TYR A 422 -15.23 11.15 -5.57
C TYR A 422 -14.42 10.16 -4.73
N ILE A 423 -14.58 8.88 -5.08
CA ILE A 423 -13.73 7.79 -4.60
C ILE A 423 -12.72 7.40 -5.69
N GLY A 424 -11.71 6.61 -5.35
CA GLY A 424 -10.69 6.17 -6.31
C GLY A 424 -11.16 5.21 -7.40
N GLY A 425 -12.35 4.60 -7.29
CA GLY A 425 -12.83 3.60 -8.25
C GLY A 425 -12.10 2.24 -8.12
N CYS A 426 -12.07 1.46 -9.20
CA CYS A 426 -11.75 0.02 -9.19
C CYS A 426 -10.36 -0.32 -8.62
N ALA A 427 -9.36 0.50 -8.92
CA ALA A 427 -7.98 0.31 -8.49
C ALA A 427 -7.40 1.57 -7.83
N GLY A 428 -8.24 2.46 -7.29
CA GLY A 428 -7.82 3.75 -6.71
C GLY A 428 -7.65 4.90 -7.72
N TYR A 429 -7.56 4.57 -9.02
CA TYR A 429 -7.32 5.49 -10.14
C TYR A 429 -8.27 5.20 -11.32
N GLY A 430 -9.54 4.89 -11.02
CA GLY A 430 -10.44 4.27 -11.97
C GLY A 430 -9.97 2.86 -12.34
N CYS A 431 -9.83 2.58 -13.63
CA CYS A 431 -9.20 1.35 -14.11
C CYS A 431 -7.67 1.43 -13.97
N GLY A 432 -7.08 0.48 -13.23
CA GLY A 432 -5.64 0.39 -13.02
C GLY A 432 -4.84 -0.37 -14.09
N ALA A 433 -5.51 -0.88 -15.12
CA ALA A 433 -4.91 -1.79 -16.10
C ALA A 433 -3.68 -1.16 -16.77
N ALA A 434 -2.56 -1.89 -16.72
CA ALA A 434 -1.24 -1.46 -17.18
C ALA A 434 -0.71 -0.15 -16.54
N PHE A 435 -1.33 0.36 -15.47
CA PHE A 435 -0.91 1.55 -14.73
C PHE A 435 -0.33 1.22 -13.36
N ASN A 436 -1.19 0.91 -12.40
CA ASN A 436 -0.78 0.51 -11.06
C ASN A 436 -0.95 -1.00 -10.85
N PHE A 437 -1.42 -1.74 -11.86
CA PHE A 437 -1.37 -3.19 -11.83
C PHE A 437 -1.21 -3.80 -13.23
N VAL A 438 -0.68 -5.02 -13.26
CA VAL A 438 -0.69 -5.94 -14.41
C VAL A 438 -1.03 -7.35 -13.95
N SER A 439 -1.43 -8.21 -14.87
CA SER A 439 -1.65 -9.62 -14.60
C SER A 439 -0.58 -10.46 -15.29
N LEU A 440 0.10 -11.34 -14.56
CA LEU A 440 1.06 -12.28 -15.12
C LEU A 440 0.47 -13.69 -15.12
N LEU A 441 0.61 -14.40 -16.24
CA LEU A 441 0.08 -15.75 -16.42
C LEU A 441 1.13 -16.84 -16.18
N PRO A 442 0.70 -18.10 -16.00
CA PRO A 442 1.62 -19.17 -15.65
C PRO A 442 2.69 -19.42 -16.69
N ASP A 443 2.49 -19.02 -17.95
CA ASP A 443 3.42 -19.19 -19.07
C ASP A 443 4.32 -17.96 -19.34
N GLY A 444 4.29 -16.97 -18.44
CA GLY A 444 5.06 -15.75 -18.57
C GLY A 444 4.36 -14.64 -19.37
N GLU A 445 3.18 -14.88 -19.95
CA GLU A 445 2.44 -13.84 -20.68
C GLU A 445 1.90 -12.77 -19.73
N VAL A 446 2.18 -11.50 -20.01
CA VAL A 446 1.73 -10.36 -19.22
C VAL A 446 0.54 -9.71 -19.90
N HIS A 447 -0.51 -9.49 -19.13
CA HIS A 447 -1.77 -8.87 -19.55
C HIS A 447 -2.01 -7.56 -18.82
N ALA A 448 -2.66 -6.59 -19.49
CA ALA A 448 -3.10 -5.36 -18.85
C ALA A 448 -4.19 -5.63 -17.79
N CYS A 449 -5.11 -6.56 -18.08
CA CYS A 449 -6.09 -7.06 -17.15
C CYS A 449 -6.47 -8.49 -17.52
N ARG A 450 -6.51 -9.41 -16.56
CA ARG A 450 -6.78 -10.79 -16.92
C ARG A 450 -8.22 -11.13 -17.36
N LYS A 451 -9.18 -10.24 -17.11
CA LYS A 451 -10.61 -10.48 -17.41
C LYS A 451 -10.98 -10.37 -18.90
N LEU A 452 -10.02 -10.06 -19.75
CA LEU A 452 -10.14 -10.04 -21.21
C LEU A 452 -8.80 -10.43 -21.85
N PRO A 453 -8.77 -10.89 -23.11
CA PRO A 453 -7.53 -11.09 -23.84
C PRO A 453 -6.80 -9.75 -24.05
N SER A 454 -5.82 -9.44 -23.20
CA SER A 454 -5.12 -8.14 -23.21
C SER A 454 -3.60 -8.29 -23.11
N PRO A 455 -2.94 -9.10 -23.96
CA PRO A 455 -1.49 -9.29 -23.90
C PRO A 455 -0.77 -7.96 -24.14
N ILE A 456 0.18 -7.65 -23.26
CA ILE A 456 1.05 -6.47 -23.34
C ILE A 456 2.55 -6.82 -23.38
N GLY A 457 2.90 -8.09 -23.21
CA GLY A 457 4.28 -8.58 -23.29
C GLY A 457 4.44 -9.99 -22.75
N ASN A 458 5.68 -10.47 -22.66
CA ASN A 458 6.00 -11.75 -22.03
C ASN A 458 7.32 -11.66 -21.24
N ILE A 459 7.26 -12.01 -19.95
CA ILE A 459 8.35 -11.83 -18.99
C ILE A 459 9.55 -12.75 -19.24
N SER A 460 9.36 -13.83 -20.00
CA SER A 460 10.46 -14.71 -20.41
C SER A 460 11.34 -14.09 -21.50
N ARG A 461 10.93 -12.94 -22.07
CA ARG A 461 11.62 -12.26 -23.18
C ARG A 461 11.88 -10.78 -22.94
N GLN A 462 11.17 -10.19 -21.97
CA GLN A 462 11.16 -8.76 -21.70
C GLN A 462 11.14 -8.52 -20.20
N THR A 463 11.68 -7.39 -19.75
CA THR A 463 11.56 -6.95 -18.35
C THR A 463 10.21 -6.28 -18.10
N PHE A 464 9.79 -6.17 -16.83
CA PHE A 464 8.63 -5.36 -16.43
C PHE A 464 8.76 -3.91 -16.91
N SER A 465 9.97 -3.35 -16.89
CA SER A 465 10.22 -2.00 -17.40
C SER A 465 9.93 -1.89 -18.89
N GLU A 466 10.43 -2.83 -19.71
CA GLU A 466 10.16 -2.84 -21.15
C GLU A 466 8.67 -3.02 -21.45
N ILE A 467 8.00 -3.93 -20.75
CA ILE A 467 6.56 -4.18 -20.91
C ILE A 467 5.75 -2.95 -20.50
N TYR A 468 6.07 -2.34 -19.36
CA TYR A 468 5.35 -1.16 -18.86
C TYR A 468 5.47 0.03 -19.81
N HIS A 469 6.63 0.24 -20.43
CA HIS A 469 6.87 1.37 -21.33
C HIS A 469 6.44 1.11 -22.79
N SER A 470 6.03 -0.11 -23.12
CA SER A 470 5.54 -0.50 -24.44
C SER A 470 4.36 0.36 -24.91
N GLU A 471 4.21 0.48 -26.24
CA GLU A 471 3.13 1.24 -26.85
C GLU A 471 1.75 0.67 -26.47
N ILE A 472 1.62 -0.66 -26.45
CA ILE A 472 0.36 -1.33 -26.09
C ILE A 472 -0.02 -1.08 -24.63
N ALA A 473 0.93 -1.16 -23.69
CA ALA A 473 0.66 -0.83 -22.28
C ALA A 473 0.25 0.64 -22.11
N ARG A 474 0.89 1.56 -22.86
CA ARG A 474 0.50 2.97 -22.90
C ARG A 474 -0.92 3.17 -23.44
N HIS A 475 -1.32 2.39 -24.44
CA HIS A 475 -2.67 2.44 -25.00
C HIS A 475 -3.74 2.01 -23.98
N TYR A 476 -3.50 0.91 -23.25
CA TYR A 476 -4.35 0.53 -22.11
C TYR A 476 -4.41 1.60 -21.02
N ARG A 477 -3.28 2.26 -20.73
CA ARG A 477 -3.26 3.37 -19.78
C ARG A 477 -4.05 4.61 -20.25
N ALA A 478 -4.07 4.89 -21.54
CA ALA A 478 -4.87 5.99 -22.10
C ALA A 478 -6.38 5.70 -21.99
N GLY A 479 -6.76 4.42 -22.09
CA GLY A 479 -8.15 3.96 -22.03
C GLY A 479 -8.99 4.45 -23.22
N SER A 480 -10.31 4.34 -23.11
CA SER A 480 -11.20 4.70 -24.23
C SER A 480 -11.18 6.21 -24.53
N SER A 481 -10.99 6.52 -25.81
CA SER A 481 -11.07 7.89 -26.35
C SER A 481 -12.46 8.50 -26.22
N ALA A 482 -13.52 7.70 -26.08
CA ALA A 482 -14.86 8.21 -25.78
C ALA A 482 -14.98 8.85 -24.39
N CYS A 483 -14.04 8.55 -23.48
CA CYS A 483 -13.98 9.18 -22.16
C CYS A 483 -13.12 10.45 -22.11
N LYS A 484 -12.54 10.91 -23.24
CA LYS A 484 -11.55 12.00 -23.26
C LYS A 484 -12.07 13.31 -22.66
N ASP A 485 -13.33 13.66 -22.93
CA ASP A 485 -13.97 14.89 -22.47
C ASP A 485 -14.74 14.69 -21.15
N CYS A 486 -14.49 13.59 -20.43
CA CYS A 486 -15.19 13.29 -19.18
C CYS A 486 -14.52 13.98 -17.99
N GLU A 487 -15.30 14.81 -17.29
CA GLU A 487 -14.89 15.52 -16.08
C GLU A 487 -14.34 14.61 -14.98
N ILE A 488 -14.80 13.36 -14.90
CA ILE A 488 -14.38 12.42 -13.85
C ILE A 488 -13.41 11.33 -14.36
N ARG A 489 -12.80 11.53 -15.54
CA ARG A 489 -11.92 10.53 -16.19
C ARG A 489 -10.83 9.94 -15.27
N PRO A 490 -10.15 10.71 -14.39
CA PRO A 490 -9.09 10.15 -13.53
C PRO A 490 -9.54 9.10 -12.53
N VAL A 491 -10.81 9.09 -12.15
CA VAL A 491 -11.37 8.14 -11.16
C VAL A 491 -12.44 7.23 -11.77
N CYS A 492 -12.56 7.26 -13.11
CA CYS A 492 -13.52 6.48 -13.87
C CYS A 492 -12.87 6.03 -15.21
N GLY A 493 -13.67 5.81 -16.25
CA GLY A 493 -13.24 5.25 -17.53
C GLY A 493 -13.85 3.88 -17.86
N GLY A 494 -14.85 3.44 -17.07
CA GLY A 494 -15.50 2.14 -17.26
C GLY A 494 -14.58 0.95 -16.99
N CYS A 495 -14.99 -0.23 -17.44
CA CYS A 495 -14.21 -1.47 -17.36
C CYS A 495 -13.99 -2.02 -18.77
N PRO A 496 -12.74 -2.10 -19.26
CA PRO A 496 -12.47 -2.62 -20.60
C PRO A 496 -12.92 -4.08 -20.76
N ALA A 497 -12.86 -4.88 -19.69
CA ALA A 497 -13.32 -6.27 -19.73
C ALA A 497 -14.83 -6.38 -19.96
N VAL A 498 -15.63 -5.48 -19.36
CA VAL A 498 -17.08 -5.44 -19.60
C VAL A 498 -17.37 -4.96 -21.02
N SER A 499 -16.71 -3.89 -21.49
CA SER A 499 -16.85 -3.44 -22.88
C SER A 499 -16.55 -4.56 -23.89
N TYR A 500 -15.44 -5.28 -23.68
CA TYR A 500 -15.06 -6.42 -24.51
C TYR A 500 -16.13 -7.51 -24.53
N GLY A 501 -16.69 -7.88 -23.37
CA GLY A 501 -17.76 -8.86 -23.27
C GLY A 501 -19.02 -8.50 -24.07
N PHE A 502 -19.33 -7.21 -24.16
CA PHE A 502 -20.44 -6.69 -24.98
C PHE A 502 -20.08 -6.53 -26.47
N GLY A 503 -18.90 -6.98 -26.89
CA GLY A 503 -18.43 -6.88 -28.28
C GLY A 503 -18.05 -5.46 -28.71
N LYS A 504 -17.79 -4.56 -27.75
CA LYS A 504 -17.40 -3.17 -28.02
C LYS A 504 -15.90 -3.02 -28.17
N ASP A 505 -15.48 -2.03 -28.95
CA ASP A 505 -14.09 -1.59 -28.99
C ASP A 505 -13.72 -0.89 -27.67
N ILE A 506 -12.80 -1.51 -26.93
CA ILE A 506 -12.37 -1.05 -25.61
C ILE A 506 -11.60 0.27 -25.62
N PHE A 507 -11.10 0.73 -26.77
CA PHE A 507 -10.29 1.94 -26.93
C PHE A 507 -11.07 3.10 -27.57
N THR A 508 -12.21 2.83 -28.21
CA THR A 508 -12.97 3.87 -28.90
C THR A 508 -14.41 4.02 -28.42
N GLU A 509 -14.98 3.01 -27.77
CA GLU A 509 -16.36 3.04 -27.28
C GLU A 509 -16.47 3.21 -25.76
N LEU A 510 -17.63 3.69 -25.32
CA LEU A 510 -17.98 3.72 -23.90
C LEU A 510 -18.35 2.32 -23.41
N ASP A 511 -18.00 2.04 -22.16
CA ASP A 511 -18.56 0.93 -21.40
C ASP A 511 -20.10 1.01 -21.40
N PRO A 512 -20.81 -0.09 -21.69
CA PRO A 512 -22.25 -0.10 -21.91
C PRO A 512 -23.08 0.33 -20.69
N TYR A 513 -22.50 0.29 -19.49
CA TYR A 513 -23.16 0.78 -18.28
C TYR A 513 -22.86 2.26 -17.96
N CYS A 514 -22.13 2.96 -18.83
CA CYS A 514 -21.92 4.40 -18.68
C CYS A 514 -23.26 5.15 -18.90
N PHE A 515 -23.73 5.87 -17.88
CA PHE A 515 -24.99 6.64 -17.91
C PHE A 515 -24.77 8.16 -17.81
N ARG A 516 -23.65 8.62 -18.41
CA ARG A 516 -23.33 10.04 -18.55
C ARG A 516 -24.24 10.72 -19.56
#